data_AF-A0A444ZIU2-F1
#
_entry.id   AF-A0A444ZIU2-F1
#
_cell.length_a   1.000
_cell.length_b   1.000
_cell.length_c   1.000
_cell.angle_alpha   90.00
_cell.angle_beta   90.00
_cell.angle_gamma   90.00
#
_symmetry.space_group_name_H-M   'P 1'
#
loop_
_entity.id
_entity.type
_entity.pdbx_description
1 polymer ?
#
loop_
_entity_poly.entity_id
_entity_poly.type
_entity_poly.pdbx_seq_one_letter_code
_entity_poly.pdbx_strand_id
1 'polypeptide(L)'
;MVLHPPPHQHEQFILKSALYSRLLVLSLTITWRILASPYDSSAPLNLPCLTANHTHTHTLPQSQTLLLPKLASALENGIVWDSVYFVRIAQCGGYEYEQTYAFLPLLPISISFLSRFLSPIFAPFVGHRAVLAFSGYLICNVAFVFAALYLYRLSMIILKDPEIALRATILFCFNPASIFYSSIYSESLYALLSFAGLYYFVKGGNNLASLFFALSGCARSNGVLNAGYLCFQTMHRAYNAMFQQKRTALALGTVIAGALRSVFVFAPFVAFQAYGYYNMCKGRLPDELRPWCKARVPLLYNYIQSHYWGVGFLKYFQLKQLPNFLLASPVLSVALYSVVYYAKSRPENFFSLGFRTSIEEKSSGVVFLSDDFYRSKKAGNVDKSSVKAKGIFV
;
A
#
# COMPACT_ATOMS: atom_id res chain seq x y z
N MET A 1 26.67 7.79 -29.22
CA MET A 1 25.44 8.48 -28.81
C MET A 1 24.36 7.40 -28.66
N VAL A 2 24.19 6.84 -27.46
CA VAL A 2 23.14 5.83 -27.22
C VAL A 2 21.83 6.61 -27.18
N LEU A 3 21.00 6.52 -28.22
CA LEU A 3 19.66 7.07 -28.18
C LEU A 3 18.89 6.35 -27.08
N HIS A 4 18.65 7.03 -25.96
CA HIS A 4 17.75 6.52 -24.94
C HIS A 4 16.36 6.35 -25.55
N PRO A 5 15.70 5.20 -25.37
CA PRO A 5 14.36 4.99 -25.90
C PRO A 5 13.40 6.06 -25.37
N PRO A 6 12.43 6.52 -26.18
CA PRO A 6 11.43 7.48 -25.72
C PRO A 6 10.66 6.92 -24.51
N PRO A 7 10.22 7.77 -23.56
CA PRO A 7 9.56 7.35 -22.32
C PRO A 7 8.39 6.38 -22.51
N HIS A 8 7.67 6.52 -23.63
CA HIS A 8 6.54 5.66 -23.99
C HIS A 8 6.95 4.21 -24.30
N GLN A 9 8.12 3.98 -24.89
CA GLN A 9 8.63 2.63 -25.15
C GLN A 9 8.97 1.91 -23.85
N HIS A 10 9.56 2.63 -22.87
CA HIS A 10 9.82 2.07 -21.55
C HIS A 10 8.53 1.70 -20.81
N GLU A 11 7.50 2.56 -20.82
CA GLU A 11 6.22 2.24 -20.18
C GLU A 11 5.59 0.97 -20.75
N GLN A 12 5.58 0.82 -22.08
CA GLN A 12 5.09 -0.40 -22.73
C GLN A 12 5.92 -1.63 -22.36
N PHE A 13 7.25 -1.50 -22.36
CA PHE A 13 8.14 -2.59 -21.97
C PHE A 13 7.94 -3.02 -20.51
N ILE A 14 7.71 -2.06 -19.62
CA ILE A 14 7.42 -2.32 -18.20
C ILE A 14 6.09 -3.03 -18.04
N LEU A 15 5.03 -2.58 -18.72
CA LEU A 15 3.72 -3.25 -18.67
C LEU A 15 3.83 -4.70 -19.14
N LYS A 16 4.54 -4.95 -20.24
CA LYS A 16 4.81 -6.31 -20.74
C LYS A 16 5.63 -7.13 -19.75
N SER A 17 6.68 -6.55 -19.17
CA SER A 17 7.55 -7.22 -18.19
C SER A 17 6.80 -7.55 -16.89
N ALA A 18 5.99 -6.63 -16.39
CA ALA A 18 5.15 -6.83 -15.21
C ALA A 18 4.13 -7.95 -15.47
N LEU A 19 3.42 -7.92 -16.59
CA LEU A 19 2.49 -8.98 -16.98
C LEU A 19 3.19 -10.33 -17.11
N TYR A 20 4.33 -10.38 -17.81
CA TYR A 20 5.12 -11.59 -17.95
C TYR A 20 5.58 -12.14 -16.60
N SER A 21 6.02 -11.27 -15.67
CA SER A 21 6.40 -11.71 -14.33
C SER A 21 5.23 -12.32 -13.55
N ARG A 22 4.00 -11.80 -13.72
CA ARG A 22 2.80 -12.38 -13.08
C ARG A 22 2.48 -13.75 -13.66
N LEU A 23 2.46 -13.86 -14.99
CA LEU A 23 2.22 -15.12 -15.69
C LEU A 23 3.28 -16.16 -15.34
N LEU A 24 4.56 -15.76 -15.24
CA LEU A 24 5.64 -16.64 -14.83
C LEU A 24 5.40 -17.19 -13.41
N VAL A 25 5.10 -16.33 -12.43
CA VAL A 25 4.86 -16.77 -11.04
C VAL A 25 3.62 -17.67 -10.94
N LEU A 26 2.54 -17.34 -11.64
CA LEU A 26 1.33 -18.16 -11.65
C LEU A 26 1.59 -19.52 -12.31
N SER A 27 2.30 -19.54 -13.45
CA SER A 27 2.71 -20.78 -14.12
C SER A 27 3.59 -21.64 -13.22
N LEU A 28 4.59 -21.05 -12.56
CA LEU A 28 5.43 -21.76 -11.58
C LEU A 28 4.60 -22.32 -10.43
N THR A 29 3.64 -21.54 -9.91
CA THR A 29 2.74 -21.98 -8.84
C THR A 29 1.92 -23.20 -9.27
N ILE A 30 1.37 -23.18 -10.48
CA ILE A 30 0.61 -24.30 -11.04
C ILE A 30 1.52 -25.52 -11.24
N THR A 31 2.69 -25.33 -11.86
CA THR A 31 3.66 -26.40 -12.10
C THR A 31 4.08 -27.08 -10.79
N TRP A 32 4.44 -26.31 -9.76
CA TRP A 32 4.86 -26.88 -8.48
C TRP A 32 3.73 -27.61 -7.76
N ARG A 33 2.48 -27.15 -7.88
CA ARG A 33 1.32 -27.86 -7.33
C ARG A 33 1.00 -29.18 -8.04
N ILE A 34 1.42 -29.32 -9.31
CA ILE A 34 1.30 -30.58 -10.05
C ILE A 34 2.42 -31.55 -9.64
N LEU A 35 3.63 -31.02 -9.46
CA LEU A 35 4.83 -31.83 -9.19
C LEU A 35 4.99 -32.25 -7.73
N ALA A 36 4.47 -31.47 -6.77
CA ALA A 36 4.67 -31.69 -5.35
C ALA A 36 3.37 -31.54 -4.56
N SER A 37 3.24 -32.31 -3.47
CA SER A 37 2.17 -32.12 -2.51
C SER A 37 2.38 -30.81 -1.74
N PRO A 38 1.32 -30.02 -1.52
CA PRO A 38 1.43 -28.81 -0.72
C PRO A 38 1.70 -29.20 0.74
N TYR A 39 2.73 -28.58 1.32
CA TYR A 39 2.96 -28.64 2.77
C TYR A 39 1.83 -27.94 3.55
N ASP A 40 1.26 -26.89 2.95
CA ASP A 40 0.20 -26.08 3.56
C ASP A 40 -1.15 -26.82 3.55
N SER A 41 -1.83 -26.79 4.70
CA SER A 41 -3.13 -27.41 4.93
C SER A 41 -4.27 -26.40 5.07
N SER A 42 -4.07 -25.13 4.70
CA SER A 42 -5.07 -24.08 4.92
C SER A 42 -6.14 -24.05 3.83
N ALA A 43 -5.83 -24.48 2.59
CA ALA A 43 -6.79 -24.44 1.48
C ALA A 43 -8.10 -25.20 1.71
N PRO A 44 -8.11 -26.39 2.35
CA PRO A 44 -9.34 -27.10 2.71
C PRO A 44 -10.23 -26.39 3.74
N LEU A 45 -9.77 -25.32 4.42
CA LEU A 45 -10.55 -24.63 5.43
C LEU A 45 -11.73 -23.86 4.80
N ASN A 46 -12.90 -24.49 4.79
CA ASN A 46 -14.16 -23.91 4.32
C ASN A 46 -15.32 -24.23 5.27
N LEU A 47 -15.22 -23.76 6.52
CA LEU A 47 -16.34 -23.87 7.46
C LEU A 47 -17.49 -22.93 7.06
N PRO A 48 -18.76 -23.31 7.30
CA PRO A 48 -19.91 -22.43 7.11
C PRO A 48 -19.75 -21.07 7.79
N CYS A 49 -20.39 -20.05 7.22
CA CYS A 49 -20.43 -18.72 7.81
C CYS A 49 -21.37 -18.70 9.03
N LEU A 50 -20.98 -18.00 10.11
CA LEU A 50 -21.67 -17.95 11.39
C LEU A 50 -23.03 -17.24 11.31
N THR A 51 -23.18 -16.24 10.43
CA THR A 51 -24.40 -15.43 10.28
C THR A 51 -25.41 -16.01 9.29
N ALA A 52 -25.18 -17.21 8.73
CA ALA A 52 -26.07 -17.83 7.74
C ALA A 52 -27.42 -18.33 8.29
N ASN A 53 -27.70 -18.18 9.59
CA ASN A 53 -28.96 -18.59 10.19
C ASN A 53 -29.78 -17.38 10.66
N HIS A 54 -30.79 -17.01 9.86
CA HIS A 54 -32.16 -16.79 10.37
C HIS A 54 -33.27 -16.71 9.30
N THR A 55 -33.02 -16.74 7.99
CA THR A 55 -34.12 -16.69 6.99
C THR A 55 -33.92 -17.54 5.73
N HIS A 56 -33.24 -18.68 5.81
CA HIS A 56 -33.40 -19.71 4.78
C HIS A 56 -33.60 -21.06 5.46
N THR A 57 -34.85 -21.53 5.42
CA THR A 57 -35.21 -22.95 5.44
C THR A 57 -34.11 -23.77 4.79
N HIS A 58 -33.68 -24.84 5.48
CA HIS A 58 -32.78 -25.87 4.98
C HIS A 58 -33.25 -26.43 3.62
N THR A 59 -32.90 -25.77 2.54
CA THR A 59 -32.48 -26.45 1.33
C THR A 59 -30.98 -26.63 1.50
N LEU A 60 -30.53 -27.88 1.68
CA LEU A 60 -29.15 -28.21 1.33
C LEU A 60 -28.88 -27.55 -0.02
N PRO A 61 -27.74 -26.86 -0.23
CA PRO A 61 -27.38 -26.52 -1.59
C PRO A 61 -27.34 -27.86 -2.32
N GLN A 62 -28.33 -28.08 -3.20
CA GLN A 62 -28.29 -29.15 -4.18
C GLN A 62 -26.86 -29.16 -4.68
N SER A 63 -26.23 -30.34 -4.68
CA SER A 63 -24.92 -30.54 -5.29
C SER A 63 -25.03 -30.05 -6.72
N GLN A 64 -24.76 -28.76 -6.94
CA GLN A 64 -24.74 -28.17 -8.26
C GLN A 64 -23.60 -28.90 -8.93
N THR A 65 -23.95 -29.76 -9.88
CA THR A 65 -22.98 -30.42 -10.75
C THR A 65 -22.24 -29.33 -11.50
N LEU A 66 -21.10 -28.93 -10.95
CA LEU A 66 -20.19 -27.96 -11.55
C LEU A 66 -19.78 -28.49 -12.92
N LEU A 67 -19.83 -27.64 -13.95
CA LEU A 67 -19.43 -28.03 -15.30
C LEU A 67 -17.91 -28.27 -15.40
N LEU A 68 -17.10 -27.57 -14.58
CA LEU A 68 -15.64 -27.70 -14.55
C LEU A 68 -15.12 -27.93 -13.11
N PRO A 69 -15.36 -29.12 -12.51
CA PRO A 69 -15.01 -29.39 -11.12
C PRO A 69 -13.49 -29.42 -10.86
N LYS A 70 -12.70 -29.84 -11.86
CA LYS A 70 -11.22 -29.83 -11.75
C LYS A 70 -10.67 -28.40 -11.69
N LEU A 71 -11.25 -27.49 -12.48
CA LEU A 71 -10.85 -26.08 -12.46
C LEU A 71 -11.28 -25.40 -11.16
N ALA A 72 -12.48 -25.71 -10.67
CA ALA A 72 -12.96 -25.27 -9.36
C ALA A 72 -11.97 -25.68 -8.25
N SER A 73 -11.64 -26.97 -8.18
CA SER A 73 -10.69 -27.49 -7.19
C SER A 73 -9.30 -26.85 -7.33
N ALA A 74 -8.79 -26.65 -8.55
CA ALA A 74 -7.50 -25.99 -8.74
C ALA A 74 -7.48 -24.55 -8.22
N LEU A 75 -8.55 -23.78 -8.45
CA LEU A 75 -8.70 -22.41 -7.97
C LEU A 75 -8.84 -22.36 -6.44
N GLU A 76 -9.66 -23.25 -5.86
CA GLU A 76 -9.88 -23.31 -4.42
C GLU A 76 -8.64 -23.79 -3.65
N ASN A 77 -7.90 -24.75 -4.21
CA ASN A 77 -6.61 -25.20 -3.69
C ASN A 77 -5.55 -24.07 -3.71
N GLY A 78 -5.75 -23.05 -4.54
CA GLY A 78 -4.94 -21.83 -4.56
C GLY A 78 -5.14 -20.90 -3.36
N ILE A 79 -6.23 -21.06 -2.60
CA ILE A 79 -6.55 -20.24 -1.42
C ILE A 79 -5.71 -20.71 -0.22
N VAL A 80 -4.42 -20.40 -0.21
CA VAL A 80 -3.47 -20.79 0.85
C VAL A 80 -3.02 -19.62 1.71
N TRP A 81 -2.51 -19.94 2.90
CA TRP A 81 -1.96 -18.99 3.86
C TRP A 81 -2.98 -17.88 4.20
N ASP A 82 -2.57 -16.62 4.11
CA ASP A 82 -3.42 -15.47 4.46
C ASP A 82 -4.59 -15.27 3.51
N SER A 83 -4.54 -15.86 2.31
CA SER A 83 -5.63 -15.82 1.31
C SER A 83 -6.94 -16.36 1.89
N VAL A 84 -6.85 -17.35 2.80
CA VAL A 84 -8.01 -17.95 3.46
C VAL A 84 -8.82 -16.89 4.20
N TYR A 85 -8.16 -15.95 4.89
CA TYR A 85 -8.85 -14.88 5.60
C TYR A 85 -9.50 -13.89 4.66
N PHE A 86 -8.78 -13.44 3.62
CA PHE A 86 -9.33 -12.48 2.64
C PHE A 86 -10.55 -13.05 1.90
N VAL A 87 -10.47 -14.30 1.44
CA VAL A 87 -11.60 -14.96 0.77
C VAL A 87 -12.74 -15.23 1.75
N ARG A 88 -12.46 -15.65 3.00
CA ARG A 88 -13.51 -15.87 4.00
C ARG A 88 -14.27 -14.60 4.34
N ILE A 89 -13.57 -13.48 4.56
CA ILE A 89 -14.22 -12.18 4.81
C ILE A 89 -15.12 -11.81 3.64
N ALA A 90 -14.64 -12.02 2.41
CA ALA A 90 -15.41 -11.73 1.21
C ALA A 90 -16.63 -12.66 1.02
N GLN A 91 -16.48 -13.95 1.36
CA GLN A 91 -17.48 -15.01 1.26
C GLN A 91 -18.61 -14.82 2.29
N CYS A 92 -18.25 -14.54 3.54
CA CYS A 92 -19.20 -14.42 4.65
C CYS A 92 -19.77 -13.00 4.82
N GLY A 93 -19.39 -12.07 3.94
CA GLY A 93 -19.92 -10.70 3.93
C GLY A 93 -19.45 -9.83 5.10
N GLY A 94 -18.35 -10.20 5.78
CA GLY A 94 -17.86 -9.45 6.93
C GLY A 94 -16.85 -10.19 7.79
N TYR A 95 -16.62 -9.64 8.98
CA TYR A 95 -15.61 -10.10 9.93
C TYR A 95 -16.25 -10.90 11.05
N GLU A 96 -16.06 -12.22 11.01
CA GLU A 96 -16.70 -13.16 11.94
C GLU A 96 -15.90 -13.38 13.23
N TYR A 97 -14.57 -13.34 13.14
CA TYR A 97 -13.68 -13.68 14.24
C TYR A 97 -12.76 -12.51 14.58
N GLU A 98 -12.33 -12.42 15.84
CA GLU A 98 -11.48 -11.34 16.33
C GLU A 98 -10.17 -11.22 15.51
N GLN A 99 -9.51 -12.35 15.22
CA GLN A 99 -8.26 -12.37 14.47
C GLN A 99 -8.40 -11.94 13.00
N THR A 100 -9.60 -12.02 12.40
CA THR A 100 -9.77 -11.66 10.98
C THR A 100 -9.64 -10.16 10.76
N TYR A 101 -9.81 -9.33 11.81
CA TYR A 101 -9.58 -7.88 11.74
C TYR A 101 -8.09 -7.48 11.56
N ALA A 102 -7.16 -8.44 11.57
CA ALA A 102 -5.79 -8.20 11.08
C ALA A 102 -5.76 -7.94 9.56
N PHE A 103 -6.75 -8.45 8.81
CA PHE A 103 -6.84 -8.38 7.36
C PHE A 103 -7.75 -7.22 6.95
N LEU A 104 -7.15 -6.08 6.61
CA LEU A 104 -7.86 -4.83 6.39
C LEU A 104 -8.81 -4.86 5.17
N PRO A 105 -9.84 -3.99 5.15
CA PRO A 105 -11.05 -4.25 4.37
C PRO A 105 -10.95 -4.03 2.86
N LEU A 106 -9.91 -3.35 2.34
CA LEU A 106 -9.90 -2.99 0.92
C LEU A 106 -9.89 -4.20 -0.01
N LEU A 107 -9.03 -5.19 0.26
CA LEU A 107 -8.93 -6.39 -0.58
C LEU A 107 -10.21 -7.24 -0.50
N PRO A 108 -10.75 -7.61 0.70
CA PRO A 108 -12.00 -8.35 0.78
C PRO A 108 -13.18 -7.64 0.12
N ILE A 109 -13.34 -6.32 0.32
CA ILE A 109 -14.42 -5.55 -0.30
C ILE A 109 -14.28 -5.58 -1.82
N SER A 110 -13.07 -5.45 -2.35
CA SER A 110 -12.81 -5.49 -3.78
C SER A 110 -13.10 -6.88 -4.36
N ILE A 111 -12.74 -7.95 -3.64
CA ILE A 111 -13.08 -9.34 -4.00
C ILE A 111 -14.59 -9.53 -4.02
N SER A 112 -15.31 -9.14 -2.96
CA SER A 112 -16.78 -9.25 -2.90
C SER A 112 -17.47 -8.44 -3.99
N PHE A 113 -16.97 -7.23 -4.28
CA PHE A 113 -17.53 -6.39 -5.33
C PHE A 113 -17.36 -7.04 -6.69
N LEU A 114 -16.13 -7.42 -7.05
CA LEU A 114 -15.83 -8.02 -8.35
C LEU A 114 -16.54 -9.37 -8.53
N SER A 115 -16.57 -10.20 -7.48
CA SER A 115 -17.21 -11.51 -7.55
C SER A 115 -18.72 -11.43 -7.77
N ARG A 116 -19.41 -10.37 -7.31
CA ARG A 116 -20.83 -10.16 -7.60
C ARG A 116 -21.11 -9.99 -9.09
N PHE A 117 -20.21 -9.36 -9.83
CA PHE A 117 -20.34 -9.22 -11.29
C PHE A 117 -19.94 -10.49 -12.04
N LEU A 118 -18.95 -11.23 -11.53
CA LEU A 118 -18.46 -12.45 -12.18
C LEU A 118 -19.32 -13.70 -11.86
N SER A 119 -19.97 -13.74 -10.70
CA SER A 119 -20.70 -14.93 -10.24
C SER A 119 -21.82 -15.38 -11.19
N PRO A 120 -22.66 -14.49 -11.75
CA PRO A 120 -23.70 -14.92 -12.69
C PRO A 120 -23.15 -15.66 -13.91
N ILE A 121 -21.93 -15.33 -14.33
CA ILE A 121 -21.29 -15.90 -15.52
C ILE A 121 -20.50 -17.17 -15.16
N PHE A 122 -19.71 -17.14 -14.09
CA PHE A 122 -18.71 -18.17 -13.80
C PHE A 122 -19.12 -19.15 -12.70
N ALA A 123 -20.00 -18.77 -11.76
CA ALA A 123 -20.36 -19.64 -10.64
C ALA A 123 -21.02 -20.97 -11.07
N PRO A 124 -21.85 -21.05 -12.13
CA PRO A 124 -22.36 -22.34 -12.62
C PRO A 124 -21.27 -23.31 -13.05
N PHE A 125 -20.10 -22.80 -13.47
CA PHE A 125 -19.00 -23.60 -13.99
C PHE A 125 -18.04 -24.06 -12.89
N VAL A 126 -17.67 -23.15 -11.99
CA VAL A 126 -16.60 -23.37 -11.01
C VAL A 126 -17.02 -23.22 -9.55
N GLY A 127 -18.24 -22.76 -9.28
CA GLY A 127 -18.73 -22.50 -7.93
C GLY A 127 -18.35 -21.11 -7.41
N HIS A 128 -19.10 -20.62 -6.42
CA HIS A 128 -18.95 -19.24 -5.93
C HIS A 128 -17.59 -18.98 -5.25
N ARG A 129 -17.07 -19.95 -4.50
CA ARG A 129 -15.78 -19.81 -3.80
C ARG A 129 -14.60 -19.73 -4.78
N ALA A 130 -14.61 -20.53 -5.85
CA ALA A 130 -13.64 -20.41 -6.93
C ALA A 130 -13.72 -19.04 -7.65
N VAL A 131 -14.91 -18.46 -7.82
CA VAL A 131 -15.08 -17.11 -8.37
C VAL A 131 -14.48 -16.04 -7.45
N LEU A 132 -14.63 -16.17 -6.13
CA LEU A 132 -13.96 -15.29 -5.16
C LEU A 132 -12.43 -15.39 -5.26
N ALA A 133 -11.90 -16.61 -5.34
CA ALA A 133 -10.46 -16.84 -5.52
C ALA A 133 -9.95 -16.20 -6.81
N PHE A 134 -10.63 -16.45 -7.93
CA PHE A 134 -10.31 -15.85 -9.22
C PHE A 134 -10.34 -14.32 -9.19
N SER A 135 -11.35 -13.74 -8.54
CA SER A 135 -11.46 -12.29 -8.32
C SER A 135 -10.25 -11.76 -7.56
N GLY A 136 -9.84 -12.44 -6.48
CA GLY A 136 -8.65 -12.11 -5.70
C GLY A 136 -7.36 -12.12 -6.52
N TYR A 137 -7.13 -13.19 -7.29
CA TYR A 137 -5.98 -13.29 -8.19
C TYR A 137 -5.98 -12.16 -9.23
N LEU A 138 -7.13 -11.89 -9.86
CA LEU A 138 -7.24 -10.85 -10.87
C LEU A 138 -6.92 -9.47 -10.28
N ILE A 139 -7.52 -9.11 -9.14
CA ILE A 139 -7.28 -7.84 -8.46
C ILE A 139 -5.80 -7.67 -8.10
N CYS A 140 -5.19 -8.68 -7.48
CA CYS A 140 -3.80 -8.56 -6.99
C CYS A 140 -2.81 -8.46 -8.15
N ASN A 141 -2.98 -9.24 -9.22
CA ASN A 141 -2.07 -9.23 -10.36
C ASN A 141 -2.23 -7.98 -11.23
N VAL A 142 -3.47 -7.48 -11.43
CA VAL A 142 -3.71 -6.20 -12.10
C VAL A 142 -3.14 -5.04 -11.28
N ALA A 143 -3.37 -5.04 -9.96
CA ALA A 143 -2.83 -4.03 -9.07
C ALA A 143 -1.29 -3.98 -9.14
N PHE A 144 -0.63 -5.14 -9.20
CA PHE A 144 0.82 -5.20 -9.35
C PHE A 144 1.32 -4.57 -10.65
N VAL A 145 0.67 -4.83 -11.78
CA VAL A 145 1.05 -4.26 -13.08
C VAL A 145 0.99 -2.73 -13.03
N PHE A 146 -0.08 -2.17 -12.45
CA PHE A 146 -0.17 -0.73 -12.25
C PHE A 146 0.83 -0.22 -11.20
N ALA A 147 1.14 -1.00 -10.16
CA ALA A 147 2.16 -0.64 -9.18
C ALA A 147 3.53 -0.48 -9.84
N ALA A 148 3.91 -1.39 -10.75
CA ALA A 148 5.15 -1.28 -11.52
C ALA A 148 5.17 -0.03 -12.41
N LEU A 149 4.05 0.30 -13.06
CA LEU A 149 3.94 1.53 -13.86
C LEU A 149 4.12 2.80 -13.00
N TYR A 150 3.44 2.88 -11.85
CA TYR A 150 3.59 4.03 -10.94
C TYR A 150 4.98 4.10 -10.31
N LEU A 151 5.60 2.96 -10.00
CA LEU A 151 6.98 2.91 -9.52
C LEU A 151 7.94 3.48 -10.57
N TYR A 152 7.80 3.11 -11.84
CA TYR A 152 8.62 3.68 -12.91
C TYR A 152 8.41 5.18 -13.05
N ARG A 153 7.15 5.63 -13.12
CA ARG A 153 6.82 7.05 -13.24
C ARG A 153 7.33 7.88 -12.05
N LEU A 154 7.26 7.33 -10.84
CA LEU A 154 7.85 7.94 -9.66
C LEU A 154 9.38 7.98 -9.76
N SER A 155 10.01 6.88 -10.16
CA SER A 155 11.47 6.75 -10.30
C SER A 155 12.02 7.72 -11.35
N MET A 156 11.30 7.94 -12.46
CA MET A 156 11.64 8.93 -13.47
C MET A 156 11.74 10.35 -12.88
N ILE A 157 10.82 10.72 -12.00
CA ILE A 157 10.81 12.06 -11.37
C ILE A 157 11.93 12.17 -10.32
N ILE A 158 12.13 11.10 -9.54
CA ILE A 158 13.08 11.07 -8.41
C ILE A 158 14.53 10.97 -8.88
N LEU A 159 14.82 10.00 -9.74
CA LEU A 159 16.18 9.66 -10.16
C LEU A 159 16.66 10.51 -11.34
N LYS A 160 15.72 11.08 -12.12
CA LYS A 160 16.02 11.86 -13.34
C LYS A 160 16.87 11.10 -14.36
N ASP A 161 16.86 9.77 -14.29
CA ASP A 161 17.58 8.86 -15.18
C ASP A 161 16.61 7.75 -15.63
N PRO A 162 16.29 7.67 -16.93
CA PRO A 162 15.34 6.69 -17.45
C PRO A 162 15.84 5.25 -17.39
N GLU A 163 17.15 5.04 -17.48
CA GLU A 163 17.75 3.71 -17.47
C GLU A 163 17.77 3.14 -16.05
N ILE A 164 18.13 3.97 -15.05
CA ILE A 164 18.08 3.55 -13.65
C ILE A 164 16.62 3.31 -13.22
N ALA A 165 15.69 4.19 -13.62
CA ALA A 165 14.27 4.02 -13.34
C ALA A 165 13.71 2.71 -13.94
N LEU A 166 14.10 2.39 -15.17
CA LEU A 166 13.74 1.14 -15.83
C LEU A 166 14.29 -0.06 -15.06
N ARG A 167 15.60 -0.09 -14.78
CA ARG A 167 16.26 -1.20 -14.07
C ARG A 167 15.65 -1.44 -12.69
N ALA A 168 15.40 -0.37 -11.92
CA ALA A 168 14.75 -0.46 -10.61
C ALA A 168 13.35 -1.10 -10.71
N THR A 169 12.58 -0.72 -11.74
CA THR A 169 11.23 -1.27 -11.96
C THR A 169 11.28 -2.73 -12.42
N ILE A 170 12.25 -3.11 -13.26
CA ILE A 170 12.44 -4.51 -13.67
C ILE A 170 12.83 -5.37 -12.46
N LEU A 171 13.73 -4.90 -11.59
CA LEU A 171 14.05 -5.59 -10.34
C LEU A 171 12.82 -5.76 -9.44
N PHE A 172 11.93 -4.76 -9.40
CA PHE A 172 10.64 -4.89 -8.71
C PHE A 172 9.74 -5.96 -9.35
N CYS A 173 9.66 -6.03 -10.68
CA CYS A 173 8.88 -7.05 -11.40
C CYS A 173 9.36 -8.49 -11.11
N PHE A 174 10.68 -8.72 -11.01
CA PHE A 174 11.29 -10.05 -10.85
C PHE A 174 11.92 -10.27 -9.48
N ASN A 175 11.33 -9.70 -8.43
CA ASN A 175 11.83 -9.88 -7.07
C ASN A 175 11.51 -11.30 -6.52
N PRO A 176 12.33 -11.87 -5.62
CA PRO A 176 12.11 -13.23 -5.10
C PRO A 176 10.84 -13.37 -4.26
N ALA A 177 10.36 -12.28 -3.65
CA ALA A 177 9.13 -12.23 -2.87
C ALA A 177 7.88 -12.04 -3.75
N SER A 178 8.00 -12.17 -5.07
CA SER A 178 6.93 -11.88 -6.03
C SER A 178 5.67 -12.74 -5.86
N ILE A 179 5.77 -13.90 -5.21
CA ILE A 179 4.62 -14.74 -4.86
C ILE A 179 3.58 -13.97 -4.02
N PHE A 180 3.99 -13.12 -3.09
CA PHE A 180 3.08 -12.30 -2.27
C PHE A 180 2.38 -11.21 -3.08
N TYR A 181 2.89 -10.90 -4.27
CA TYR A 181 2.27 -9.96 -5.20
C TYR A 181 1.38 -10.63 -6.25
N SER A 182 1.41 -11.97 -6.35
CA SER A 182 0.60 -12.76 -7.29
C SER A 182 -0.48 -13.58 -6.61
N SER A 183 -0.29 -13.96 -5.35
CA SER A 183 -1.31 -14.59 -4.50
C SER A 183 -2.35 -13.58 -4.01
N ILE A 184 -3.42 -14.07 -3.36
CA ILE A 184 -4.53 -13.24 -2.86
C ILE A 184 -4.10 -12.52 -1.58
N TYR A 185 -3.25 -11.51 -1.76
CA TYR A 185 -2.54 -10.78 -0.72
C TYR A 185 -2.68 -9.28 -0.96
N SER A 186 -2.79 -8.52 0.13
CA SER A 186 -3.00 -7.06 0.11
C SER A 186 -1.83 -6.25 -0.49
N GLU A 187 -0.67 -6.87 -0.66
CA GLU A 187 0.63 -6.28 -0.93
C GLU A 187 0.64 -5.55 -2.28
N SER A 188 0.04 -6.12 -3.32
CA SER A 188 -0.06 -5.47 -4.63
C SER A 188 -0.94 -4.23 -4.62
N LEU A 189 -2.08 -4.26 -3.93
CA LEU A 189 -2.94 -3.09 -3.73
C LEU A 189 -2.23 -2.03 -2.90
N TYR A 190 -1.58 -2.43 -1.82
CA TYR A 190 -0.81 -1.53 -0.97
C TYR A 190 0.31 -0.84 -1.75
N ALA A 191 1.07 -1.59 -2.56
CA ALA A 191 2.14 -1.05 -3.38
C ALA A 191 1.61 -0.08 -4.44
N LEU A 192 0.55 -0.46 -5.17
CA LEU A 192 -0.11 0.42 -6.15
C LEU A 192 -0.50 1.76 -5.52
N LEU A 193 -1.25 1.71 -4.41
CA LEU A 193 -1.80 2.90 -3.78
C LEU A 193 -0.69 3.76 -3.15
N SER A 194 0.34 3.14 -2.57
CA SER A 194 1.49 3.87 -2.02
C SER A 194 2.33 4.54 -3.11
N PHE A 195 2.64 3.84 -4.21
CA PHE A 195 3.40 4.42 -5.32
C PHE A 195 2.62 5.47 -6.08
N ALA A 196 1.32 5.26 -6.32
CA ALA A 196 0.45 6.28 -6.90
C ALA A 196 0.33 7.51 -5.99
N GLY A 197 0.15 7.33 -4.69
CA GLY A 197 0.13 8.41 -3.71
C GLY A 197 1.42 9.22 -3.71
N LEU A 198 2.58 8.56 -3.72
CA LEU A 198 3.89 9.20 -3.82
C LEU A 198 4.08 9.93 -5.15
N TYR A 199 3.64 9.34 -6.26
CA TYR A 199 3.69 9.97 -7.57
C TYR A 199 2.91 11.28 -7.60
N TYR A 200 1.66 11.29 -7.10
CA TYR A 200 0.86 12.50 -7.04
C TYR A 200 1.39 13.50 -6.01
N PHE A 201 1.96 13.03 -4.89
CA PHE A 201 2.58 13.87 -3.88
C PHE A 201 3.76 14.65 -4.46
N VAL A 202 4.66 13.97 -5.17
CA VAL A 202 5.83 14.59 -5.81
C VAL A 202 5.42 15.55 -6.93
N LYS A 203 4.31 15.28 -7.63
CA LYS A 203 3.71 16.21 -8.60
C LYS A 203 2.98 17.42 -7.99
N GLY A 204 2.91 17.53 -6.66
CA GLY A 204 2.22 18.62 -5.96
C GLY A 204 0.71 18.42 -5.76
N GLY A 205 0.16 17.29 -6.21
CA GLY A 205 -1.24 16.91 -6.06
C GLY A 205 -1.58 16.38 -4.67
N ASN A 206 -1.32 17.16 -3.61
CA ASN A 206 -1.40 16.72 -2.21
C ASN A 206 -2.76 16.12 -1.80
N ASN A 207 -3.87 16.62 -2.35
CA ASN A 207 -5.21 16.09 -2.03
C ASN A 207 -5.40 14.69 -2.64
N LEU A 208 -4.99 14.50 -3.90
CA LEU A 208 -5.05 13.20 -4.56
C LEU A 208 -4.06 12.22 -3.91
N ALA A 209 -2.87 12.68 -3.54
CA ALA A 209 -1.92 11.89 -2.77
C ALA A 209 -2.52 11.41 -1.44
N SER A 210 -3.22 12.30 -0.71
CA SER A 210 -3.88 11.96 0.56
C SER A 210 -4.96 10.89 0.36
N LEU A 211 -5.72 10.93 -0.75
CA LEU A 211 -6.68 9.87 -1.12
C LEU A 211 -5.99 8.52 -1.32
N PHE A 212 -4.94 8.47 -2.12
CA PHE A 212 -4.20 7.24 -2.36
C PHE A 212 -3.53 6.71 -1.08
N PHE A 213 -2.97 7.58 -0.24
CA PHE A 213 -2.41 7.19 1.05
C PHE A 213 -3.48 6.67 2.02
N ALA A 214 -4.65 7.30 2.11
CA ALA A 214 -5.76 6.80 2.91
C ALA A 214 -6.22 5.41 2.44
N LEU A 215 -6.37 5.22 1.13
CA LEU A 215 -6.71 3.92 0.55
C LEU A 215 -5.61 2.87 0.78
N SER A 216 -4.33 3.26 0.75
CA SER A 216 -3.23 2.34 1.11
C SER A 216 -3.36 1.85 2.55
N GLY A 217 -3.84 2.72 3.45
CA GLY A 217 -4.19 2.41 4.84
C GLY A 217 -5.35 1.42 4.96
N CYS A 218 -6.27 1.37 3.99
CA CYS A 218 -7.33 0.36 3.92
C CYS A 218 -6.84 -0.99 3.38
N ALA A 219 -5.71 -1.04 2.67
CA ALA A 219 -5.09 -2.29 2.22
C ALA A 219 -4.27 -2.91 3.34
N ARG A 220 -3.46 -2.09 4.03
CA ARG A 220 -2.60 -2.51 5.14
C ARG A 220 -2.45 -1.39 6.15
N SER A 221 -2.37 -1.75 7.43
CA SER A 221 -2.17 -0.80 8.55
C SER A 221 -0.95 0.10 8.35
N ASN A 222 0.14 -0.42 7.77
CA ASN A 222 1.36 0.34 7.45
C ASN A 222 1.11 1.57 6.57
N GLY A 223 0.00 1.62 5.81
CA GLY A 223 -0.33 2.78 4.98
C GLY A 223 -0.56 4.07 5.75
N VAL A 224 -0.88 3.99 7.05
CA VAL A 224 -0.97 5.21 7.89
C VAL A 224 0.36 5.95 8.01
N LEU A 225 1.49 5.24 7.87
CA LEU A 225 2.83 5.84 7.89
C LEU A 225 3.08 6.76 6.69
N ASN A 226 2.33 6.61 5.60
CA ASN A 226 2.42 7.50 4.45
C ASN A 226 2.00 8.95 4.79
N ALA A 227 1.26 9.18 5.89
CA ALA A 227 1.03 10.52 6.41
C ALA A 227 2.35 11.25 6.77
N GLY A 228 3.43 10.50 7.03
CA GLY A 228 4.76 11.04 7.28
C GLY A 228 5.29 11.93 6.14
N TYR A 229 5.01 11.59 4.88
CA TYR A 229 5.40 12.42 3.73
C TYR A 229 4.71 13.80 3.77
N LEU A 230 3.41 13.81 4.07
CA LEU A 230 2.61 15.03 4.17
C LEU A 230 3.01 15.87 5.38
N CYS A 231 3.22 15.23 6.54
CA CYS A 231 3.71 15.88 7.75
C CYS A 231 5.07 16.53 7.49
N PHE A 232 6.02 15.81 6.88
CA PHE A 232 7.36 16.30 6.61
C PHE A 232 7.35 17.49 5.64
N GLN A 233 6.56 17.43 4.56
CA GLN A 233 6.37 18.56 3.66
C GLN A 233 5.73 19.76 4.37
N THR A 234 4.74 19.52 5.22
CA THR A 234 4.06 20.56 6.01
C THR A 234 5.03 21.25 6.96
N MET A 235 5.88 20.49 7.66
CA MET A 235 6.91 21.05 8.54
C MET A 235 7.85 22.00 7.80
N HIS A 236 8.34 21.59 6.62
CA HIS A 236 9.22 22.43 5.79
C HIS A 236 8.53 23.69 5.27
N ARG A 237 7.30 23.57 4.78
CA ARG A 237 6.53 24.72 4.28
C ARG A 237 6.17 25.70 5.39
N ALA A 238 5.75 25.19 6.56
CA ALA A 238 5.47 26.01 7.73
C ALA A 238 6.73 26.71 8.25
N TYR A 239 7.88 26.00 8.31
CA TYR A 239 9.16 26.59 8.67
C TYR A 239 9.55 27.74 7.74
N ASN A 240 9.45 27.54 6.43
CA ASN A 240 9.76 28.60 5.45
C ASN A 240 8.79 29.79 5.58
N ALA A 241 7.48 29.54 5.76
CA ALA A 241 6.49 30.59 5.95
C ALA A 241 6.72 31.41 7.24
N MET A 242 7.06 30.73 8.35
CA MET A 242 7.35 31.37 9.64
C MET A 242 8.66 32.15 9.63
N PHE A 243 9.77 31.49 9.29
CA PHE A 243 11.10 32.04 9.55
C PHE A 243 11.69 32.81 8.36
N GLN A 244 11.40 32.38 7.12
CA GLN A 244 11.95 33.04 5.93
C GLN A 244 11.02 34.16 5.43
N GLN A 245 9.71 33.89 5.38
CA GLN A 245 8.72 34.86 4.86
C GLN A 245 8.09 35.74 5.94
N LYS A 246 8.23 35.39 7.23
CA LYS A 246 7.61 36.07 8.39
C LYS A 246 6.08 36.22 8.26
N ARG A 247 5.41 35.24 7.62
CA ARG A 247 3.96 35.20 7.40
C ARG A 247 3.30 34.15 8.28
N THR A 248 2.94 34.54 9.50
CA THR A 248 2.33 33.65 10.51
C THR A 248 0.99 33.07 10.06
N ALA A 249 0.13 33.86 9.42
CA ALA A 249 -1.16 33.39 8.91
C ALA A 249 -1.00 32.30 7.84
N LEU A 250 -0.02 32.45 6.94
CA LEU A 250 0.29 31.44 5.92
C LEU A 250 0.84 30.16 6.54
N ALA A 251 1.70 30.28 7.55
CA ALA A 251 2.21 29.13 8.29
C ALA A 251 1.09 28.37 9.01
N LEU A 252 0.20 29.08 9.70
CA LEU A 252 -0.96 28.49 10.36
C LEU A 252 -1.87 27.77 9.36
N GLY A 253 -2.20 28.41 8.24
CA GLY A 253 -2.98 27.79 7.17
C GLY A 253 -2.32 26.53 6.60
N THR A 254 -0.99 26.54 6.47
CA THR A 254 -0.20 25.38 6.03
C THR A 254 -0.28 24.23 7.03
N VAL A 255 -0.11 24.53 8.33
CA VAL A 255 -0.21 23.53 9.41
C VAL A 255 -1.60 22.91 9.48
N ILE A 256 -2.65 23.73 9.42
CA ILE A 256 -4.04 23.25 9.43
C ILE A 256 -4.30 22.35 8.21
N ALA A 257 -3.91 22.79 7.02
CA ALA A 257 -4.11 22.01 5.81
C ALA A 257 -3.29 20.70 5.81
N GLY A 258 -2.09 20.70 6.39
CA GLY A 258 -1.30 19.50 6.60
C GLY A 258 -1.94 18.54 7.60
N ALA A 259 -2.40 19.06 8.75
CA ALA A 259 -3.07 18.28 9.78
C ALA A 259 -4.35 17.63 9.25
N LEU A 260 -5.20 18.36 8.52
CA LEU A 260 -6.42 17.82 7.92
C LEU A 260 -6.12 16.67 6.94
N ARG A 261 -5.08 16.82 6.10
CA ARG A 261 -4.66 15.75 5.17
C ARG A 261 -4.11 14.54 5.91
N SER A 262 -3.31 14.74 6.97
CA SER A 262 -2.81 13.63 7.79
C SER A 262 -3.96 12.91 8.51
N VAL A 263 -4.89 13.63 9.12
CA VAL A 263 -6.10 13.06 9.73
C VAL A 263 -6.89 12.25 8.71
N PHE A 264 -7.03 12.76 7.49
CA PHE A 264 -7.70 12.05 6.40
C PHE A 264 -7.00 10.72 6.04
N VAL A 265 -5.66 10.65 6.08
CA VAL A 265 -4.92 9.40 5.89
C VAL A 265 -5.16 8.40 7.03
N PHE A 266 -5.28 8.86 8.28
CA PHE A 266 -5.56 8.00 9.43
C PHE A 266 -7.04 7.58 9.54
N ALA A 267 -7.96 8.35 8.98
CA ALA A 267 -9.40 8.18 9.18
C ALA A 267 -9.90 6.76 8.85
N PRO A 268 -9.50 6.09 7.74
CA PRO A 268 -9.99 4.75 7.45
C PRO A 268 -9.50 3.70 8.45
N PHE A 269 -8.26 3.81 8.93
CA PHE A 269 -7.75 2.90 9.96
C PHE A 269 -8.52 3.06 11.27
N VAL A 270 -8.74 4.30 11.71
CA VAL A 270 -9.52 4.59 12.92
C VAL A 270 -10.97 4.12 12.77
N ALA A 271 -11.60 4.38 11.62
CA ALA A 271 -12.95 3.89 11.33
C ALA A 271 -13.02 2.37 11.37
N PHE A 272 -12.01 1.66 10.87
CA PHE A 272 -11.95 0.21 10.93
C PHE A 272 -11.74 -0.32 12.36
N GLN A 273 -10.95 0.36 13.20
CA GLN A 273 -10.85 0.03 14.64
C GLN A 273 -12.21 0.22 15.34
N ALA A 274 -12.91 1.32 15.05
CA ALA A 274 -14.23 1.59 15.61
C ALA A 274 -15.28 0.57 15.14
N TYR A 275 -15.24 0.16 13.87
CA TYR A 275 -16.07 -0.91 13.33
C TYR A 275 -15.79 -2.25 14.05
N GLY A 276 -14.54 -2.60 14.29
CA GLY A 276 -14.19 -3.77 15.09
C GLY A 276 -14.72 -3.72 16.51
N TYR A 277 -14.58 -2.58 17.19
CA TYR A 277 -15.16 -2.35 18.53
C TYR A 277 -16.68 -2.50 18.52
N TYR A 278 -17.36 -1.92 17.54
CA TYR A 278 -18.81 -2.00 17.42
C TYR A 278 -19.30 -3.46 17.29
N ASN A 279 -18.64 -4.26 16.46
CA ASN A 279 -19.07 -5.65 16.24
C ASN A 279 -18.68 -6.60 17.36
N MET A 280 -17.54 -6.37 18.03
CA MET A 280 -16.99 -7.32 18.99
C MET A 280 -17.33 -6.95 20.44
N CYS A 281 -17.49 -5.66 20.77
CA CYS A 281 -17.65 -5.20 22.16
C CYS A 281 -19.06 -4.66 22.46
N LYS A 282 -19.73 -3.99 21.51
CA LYS A 282 -21.01 -3.33 21.80
C LYS A 282 -22.11 -4.35 22.11
N GLY A 283 -22.86 -4.13 23.18
CA GLY A 283 -24.01 -4.96 23.56
C GLY A 283 -23.66 -6.26 24.29
N ARG A 284 -22.37 -6.49 24.62
CA ARG A 284 -21.94 -7.64 25.42
C ARG A 284 -21.89 -7.30 26.92
N LEU A 285 -22.08 -8.32 27.74
CA LEU A 285 -21.97 -8.21 29.20
C LEU A 285 -20.51 -7.94 29.62
N PRO A 286 -20.27 -7.24 30.75
CA PRO A 286 -18.92 -6.99 31.28
C PRO A 286 -18.02 -8.21 31.39
N ASP A 287 -18.57 -9.37 31.74
CA ASP A 287 -17.79 -10.61 31.93
C ASP A 287 -17.40 -11.28 30.61
N GLU A 288 -18.12 -11.00 29.52
CA GLU A 288 -17.84 -11.53 28.18
C GLU A 288 -16.90 -10.62 27.37
N LEU A 289 -16.69 -9.38 27.83
CA LEU A 289 -15.87 -8.38 27.14
C LEU A 289 -14.40 -8.76 27.15
N ARG A 290 -13.81 -8.80 25.95
CA ARG A 290 -12.38 -9.06 25.74
C ARG A 290 -11.54 -7.96 26.41
N PRO A 291 -10.32 -8.26 26.88
CA PRO A 291 -9.50 -7.31 27.64
C PRO A 291 -9.27 -5.97 26.91
N TRP A 292 -9.09 -6.00 25.60
CA TRP A 292 -8.88 -4.80 24.80
C TRP A 292 -10.12 -3.90 24.68
N CYS A 293 -11.33 -4.45 24.82
CA CYS A 293 -12.55 -3.64 24.85
C CYS A 293 -12.62 -2.74 26.10
N LYS A 294 -12.00 -3.19 27.21
CA LYS A 294 -11.95 -2.49 28.50
C LYS A 294 -10.77 -1.51 28.61
N ALA A 295 -9.86 -1.51 27.64
CA ALA A 295 -8.69 -0.64 27.66
C ALA A 295 -9.09 0.84 27.48
N ARG A 296 -8.28 1.76 28.04
CA ARG A 296 -8.48 3.22 27.89
C ARG A 296 -8.62 3.65 26.43
N VAL A 297 -7.84 3.02 25.55
CA VAL A 297 -7.97 3.16 24.10
C VAL A 297 -8.18 1.75 23.53
N PRO A 298 -9.39 1.37 23.12
CA PRO A 298 -9.70 0.01 22.70
C PRO A 298 -9.18 -0.25 21.27
N LEU A 299 -7.88 -0.53 21.15
CA LEU A 299 -7.21 -0.80 19.87
C LEU A 299 -7.19 -2.30 19.56
N LEU A 300 -8.18 -2.74 18.78
CA LEU A 300 -8.32 -4.12 18.32
C LEU A 300 -7.06 -4.60 17.58
N TYR A 301 -6.56 -3.84 16.60
CA TYR A 301 -5.43 -4.25 15.78
C TYR A 301 -4.16 -4.50 16.63
N ASN A 302 -3.88 -3.65 17.61
CA ASN A 302 -2.72 -3.83 18.49
C ASN A 302 -2.88 -5.06 19.39
N TYR A 303 -4.09 -5.31 19.89
CA TYR A 303 -4.40 -6.53 20.62
C TYR A 303 -4.16 -7.76 19.75
N ILE A 304 -4.67 -7.77 18.52
CA ILE A 304 -4.49 -8.89 17.61
C ILE A 304 -3.01 -9.18 17.34
N GLN A 305 -2.26 -8.14 16.96
CA GLN A 305 -0.83 -8.23 16.68
C GLN A 305 -0.06 -8.84 17.85
N SER A 306 -0.35 -8.41 19.08
CA SER A 306 0.34 -8.90 20.27
C SER A 306 -0.13 -10.26 20.76
N HIS A 307 -1.45 -10.50 20.81
CA HIS A 307 -2.06 -11.70 21.37
C HIS A 307 -1.95 -12.92 20.45
N TYR A 308 -2.25 -12.75 19.17
CA TYR A 308 -2.30 -13.86 18.20
C TYR A 308 -0.99 -14.01 17.40
N TRP A 309 -0.30 -12.91 17.10
CA TRP A 309 0.93 -12.93 16.29
C TRP A 309 2.22 -12.69 17.10
N GLY A 310 2.12 -12.46 18.42
CA GLY A 310 3.28 -12.27 19.27
C GLY A 310 4.11 -11.02 18.96
N VAL A 311 3.56 -10.06 18.21
CA VAL A 311 4.23 -8.82 17.85
C VAL A 311 4.37 -7.92 19.06
N GLY A 312 5.55 -7.33 19.23
CA GLY A 312 5.86 -6.39 20.30
C GLY A 312 7.26 -5.83 20.14
N PHE A 313 7.61 -4.87 20.98
CA PHE A 313 8.92 -4.22 20.93
C PHE A 313 10.04 -5.27 21.03
N LEU A 314 10.87 -5.34 19.99
CA LEU A 314 11.99 -6.25 19.81
C LEU A 314 11.70 -7.76 19.91
N LYS A 315 10.44 -8.20 20.05
CA LYS A 315 10.07 -9.63 20.20
C LYS A 315 10.51 -10.51 19.03
N TYR A 316 10.68 -9.92 17.85
CA TYR A 316 11.13 -10.61 16.64
C TYR A 316 12.64 -10.94 16.66
N PHE A 317 13.45 -10.19 17.41
CA PHE A 317 14.92 -10.34 17.40
C PHE A 317 15.36 -11.50 18.31
N GLN A 318 15.06 -12.72 17.87
CA GLN A 318 15.44 -13.96 18.54
C GLN A 318 16.52 -14.70 17.74
N LEU A 319 17.42 -15.45 18.41
CA LEU A 319 18.46 -16.23 17.74
C LEU A 319 17.91 -17.21 16.69
N LYS A 320 16.72 -17.77 16.93
CA LYS A 320 16.03 -18.66 15.98
C LYS A 320 15.68 -17.98 14.65
N GLN A 321 15.63 -16.65 14.61
CA GLN A 321 15.34 -15.86 13.40
C GLN A 321 16.62 -15.50 12.62
N LEU A 322 17.81 -15.88 13.12
CA LEU A 322 19.08 -15.60 12.46
C LEU A 322 19.10 -16.02 10.97
N PRO A 323 18.57 -17.20 10.56
CA PRO A 323 18.51 -17.55 9.14
C PRO A 323 17.74 -16.54 8.28
N ASN A 324 16.63 -15.98 8.80
CA ASN A 324 15.85 -14.95 8.10
C ASN A 324 16.63 -13.64 7.97
N PHE A 325 17.41 -13.25 8.98
CA PHE A 325 18.29 -12.08 8.90
C PHE A 325 19.43 -12.29 7.92
N LEU A 326 20.03 -13.48 7.86
CA LEU A 326 21.06 -13.82 6.89
C LEU A 326 20.51 -13.78 5.46
N LEU A 327 19.30 -14.30 5.24
CA LEU A 327 18.60 -14.21 3.96
C LEU A 327 18.36 -12.76 3.52
N ALA A 328 17.99 -11.88 4.46
CA ALA A 328 17.77 -10.45 4.19
C ALA A 328 19.07 -9.62 4.12
N SER A 329 20.20 -10.16 4.60
CA SER A 329 21.45 -9.42 4.82
C SER A 329 22.00 -8.70 3.59
N PRO A 330 21.91 -9.21 2.34
CA PRO A 330 22.45 -8.48 1.19
C PRO A 330 21.71 -7.16 0.96
N VAL A 331 20.38 -7.18 1.02
CA VAL A 331 19.54 -5.99 0.83
C VAL A 331 19.70 -5.02 2.00
N LEU A 332 19.75 -5.54 3.23
CA LEU A 332 19.97 -4.72 4.43
C LEU A 332 21.35 -4.04 4.41
N SER A 333 22.39 -4.73 3.93
CA SER A 333 23.75 -4.18 3.83
C SER A 333 23.83 -3.05 2.81
N VAL A 334 23.19 -3.21 1.64
CA VAL A 334 23.09 -2.14 0.63
C VAL A 334 22.33 -0.94 1.19
N ALA A 335 21.19 -1.16 1.86
CA ALA A 335 20.41 -0.09 2.46
C ALA A 335 21.21 0.67 3.54
N LEU A 336 21.90 -0.03 4.43
CA LEU A 336 22.75 0.57 5.45
C LEU A 336 23.90 1.36 4.82
N TYR A 337 24.57 0.79 3.82
CA TYR A 337 25.63 1.47 3.08
C TYR A 337 25.12 2.75 2.41
N SER A 338 23.95 2.72 1.77
CA SER A 338 23.34 3.92 1.17
C SER A 338 23.07 5.02 2.20
N VAL A 339 22.56 4.67 3.38
CA VAL A 339 22.31 5.63 4.46
C VAL A 339 23.62 6.23 4.98
N VAL A 340 24.64 5.39 5.23
CA VAL A 340 25.96 5.85 5.71
C VAL A 340 26.64 6.71 4.65
N TYR A 341 26.58 6.32 3.38
CA TYR A 341 27.13 7.09 2.26
C TYR A 341 26.44 8.45 2.13
N TYR A 342 25.11 8.50 2.26
CA TYR A 342 24.35 9.76 2.25
C TYR A 342 24.73 10.66 3.44
N ALA A 343 24.82 10.11 4.65
CA ALA A 343 25.21 10.86 5.85
C ALA A 343 26.63 11.44 5.72
N LYS A 344 27.58 10.69 5.13
CA LYS A 344 28.95 11.17 4.90
C LYS A 344 29.06 12.20 3.77
N SER A 345 28.32 12.02 2.68
CA SER A 345 28.36 12.91 1.53
C SER A 345 27.61 14.22 1.75
N ARG A 346 26.58 14.23 2.61
CA ARG A 346 25.69 15.37 2.87
C ARG A 346 25.39 15.54 4.37
N PRO A 347 26.40 15.77 5.23
CA PRO A 347 26.23 15.77 6.69
C PRO A 347 25.27 16.87 7.16
N GLU A 348 25.38 18.08 6.63
CA GLU A 348 24.49 19.18 7.00
C GLU A 348 23.02 18.87 6.68
N ASN A 349 22.73 18.29 5.51
CA ASN A 349 21.38 17.92 5.12
C ASN A 349 20.85 16.76 5.96
N PHE A 350 21.70 15.78 6.26
CA PHE A 350 21.34 14.62 7.09
C PHE A 350 20.97 15.04 8.52
N PHE A 351 21.85 15.78 9.21
CA PHE A 351 21.60 16.18 10.60
C PHE A 351 20.56 17.30 10.74
N SER A 352 20.42 18.19 9.75
CA SER A 352 19.39 19.22 9.76
C SER A 352 18.04 18.75 9.23
N LEU A 353 17.89 17.48 8.80
CA LEU A 353 16.69 16.98 8.14
C LEU A 353 16.25 17.85 6.94
N GLY A 354 17.23 18.45 6.27
CA GLY A 354 17.04 19.37 5.16
C GLY A 354 16.61 20.80 5.53
N PHE A 355 16.46 21.16 6.81
CA PHE A 355 16.01 22.52 7.18
C PHE A 355 17.04 23.60 6.83
N ARG A 356 18.34 23.28 6.93
CA ARG A 356 19.45 24.20 6.63
C ARG A 356 19.91 24.18 5.16
N THR A 357 19.34 23.32 4.33
CA THR A 357 19.70 23.20 2.91
C THR A 357 19.40 24.50 2.15
N SER A 358 20.32 24.92 1.27
CA SER A 358 20.13 26.11 0.43
C SER A 358 18.90 25.95 -0.48
N ILE A 359 18.28 27.06 -0.88
CA ILE A 359 17.09 27.04 -1.76
C ILE A 359 17.41 26.39 -3.11
N GLU A 360 18.64 26.55 -3.61
CA GLU A 360 19.11 25.96 -4.86
C GLU A 360 19.22 24.44 -4.77
N GLU A 361 19.74 23.92 -3.65
CA GLU A 361 19.75 22.47 -3.39
C GLU A 361 18.35 21.91 -3.11
N LYS A 362 17.49 22.65 -2.40
CA LYS A 362 16.07 22.29 -2.22
C LYS A 362 15.30 22.24 -3.54
N SER A 363 15.68 23.06 -4.52
CA SER A 363 15.08 23.05 -5.87
C SER A 363 15.59 21.88 -6.73
N SER A 364 16.78 21.37 -6.42
CA SER A 364 17.36 20.19 -7.10
C SER A 364 16.82 18.88 -6.53
N GLY A 365 16.47 18.88 -5.23
CA GLY A 365 15.82 17.78 -4.52
C GLY A 365 14.32 17.66 -4.81
N VAL A 366 13.88 16.44 -5.08
CA VAL A 366 12.54 16.14 -5.63
C VAL A 366 11.39 16.29 -4.61
N VAL A 367 11.68 16.56 -3.34
CA VAL A 367 10.69 16.49 -2.25
C VAL A 367 10.17 17.86 -1.80
N PHE A 368 10.84 18.98 -2.10
CA PHE A 368 10.59 20.19 -1.32
C PHE A 368 9.74 21.28 -1.96
N LEU A 369 9.59 21.35 -3.28
CA LEU A 369 9.01 22.55 -3.90
C LEU A 369 8.20 22.24 -5.17
N SER A 370 7.04 21.59 -5.04
CA SER A 370 6.08 21.60 -6.15
C SER A 370 5.32 22.94 -6.18
N ASP A 371 5.54 23.66 -7.28
CA ASP A 371 4.85 24.83 -7.86
C ASP A 371 4.84 26.20 -7.16
N ASP A 372 4.70 26.31 -5.84
CA ASP A 372 4.58 27.65 -5.22
C ASP A 372 5.87 28.47 -5.31
N PHE A 373 7.03 27.82 -5.32
CA PHE A 373 8.32 28.50 -5.50
C PHE A 373 8.58 28.93 -6.94
N TYR A 374 8.10 28.19 -7.95
CA TYR A 374 8.18 28.65 -9.34
C TYR A 374 7.32 29.90 -9.53
N ARG A 375 6.12 29.95 -8.92
CA ARG A 375 5.29 31.17 -8.89
C ARG A 375 5.95 32.31 -8.13
N SER A 376 6.56 32.06 -6.97
CA SER A 376 7.28 33.09 -6.20
C SER A 376 8.54 33.59 -6.89
N LYS A 377 9.28 32.73 -7.62
CA LYS A 377 10.45 33.10 -8.42
C LYS A 377 10.03 33.92 -9.65
N LYS A 378 8.88 33.60 -10.26
CA LYS A 378 8.25 34.43 -11.30
C LYS A 378 7.83 35.79 -10.75
N ALA A 379 7.15 35.83 -9.59
CA ALA A 379 6.71 37.07 -8.96
C ALA A 379 7.89 37.97 -8.55
N GLY A 380 8.95 37.40 -7.95
CA GLY A 380 10.16 38.14 -7.58
C GLY A 380 11.00 38.63 -8.78
N ASN A 381 10.97 37.93 -9.92
CA ASN A 381 11.59 38.42 -11.16
C ASN A 381 10.77 39.52 -11.84
N VAL A 382 9.43 39.49 -11.72
CA VAL A 382 8.55 40.53 -12.24
C VAL A 382 8.68 41.82 -11.42
N ASP A 383 8.81 41.73 -10.10
CA ASP A 383 9.06 42.91 -9.25
C ASP A 383 10.47 43.50 -9.48
N LYS A 384 11.49 42.66 -9.70
CA LYS A 384 12.84 43.15 -10.05
C LYS A 384 12.95 43.75 -11.45
N SER A 385 12.18 43.27 -12.43
CA SER A 385 12.15 43.85 -13.77
C SER A 385 11.35 45.16 -13.82
N SER A 386 10.28 45.27 -13.02
CA SER A 386 9.49 46.51 -12.90
C SER A 386 10.26 47.65 -12.23
N VAL A 387 11.12 47.35 -11.25
CA VAL A 387 11.96 48.36 -10.57
C VAL A 387 13.14 48.82 -11.45
N LYS A 388 13.65 47.98 -12.36
CA LYS A 388 14.73 48.37 -13.29
C LYS A 388 14.25 49.24 -14.47
N ALA A 389 12.96 49.23 -14.79
CA ALA A 389 12.38 50.01 -15.90
C ALA A 389 11.96 51.44 -15.51
N LYS A 390 11.94 51.79 -14.22
CA LYS A 390 11.58 53.13 -13.72
C LYS A 390 12.77 54.06 -13.42
N GLY A 391 13.99 53.66 -13.77
CA GLY A 391 15.23 54.41 -13.48
C GLY A 391 15.96 55.00 -14.69
N ILE A 392 15.34 55.04 -15.87
CA ILE A 392 15.93 55.62 -17.09
C ILE A 392 14.86 56.49 -17.76
N PHE A 393 14.63 57.68 -17.22
CA PHE A 393 14.08 58.87 -17.91
C PHE A 393 14.18 60.03 -16.93
N VAL A 394 15.35 60.68 -16.93
CA VAL A 394 15.54 62.10 -16.60
C VAL A 394 16.43 62.66 -17.70
#